data_AF-A0A4Y2GZ75-F1
#
_entry.id   AF-A0A4Y2GZ75-F1
#
_cell.length_a   1.000
_cell.length_b   1.000
_cell.length_c   1.000
_cell.angle_alpha   90.00
_cell.angle_beta   90.00
_cell.angle_gamma   90.00
#
_symmetry.space_group_name_H-M   'P 1'
#
loop_
_entity.id
_entity.type
_entity.pdbx_description
1 polymer ?
#
loop_
_entity_poly.entity_id
_entity_poly.type
_entity_poly.pdbx_seq_one_letter_code
_entity_poly.pdbx_strand_id
1 'polypeptide(L)'
;MDDNASPHRARLVRSYLESETIPQMALPTRSPDLNPIEHVWDMLGRRIACRNVPPGTLHELQQALLQEWALLPQQAINDAIASMPRRCQACISARGYHTHY
;
A
#
# COMPACT_ATOMS: atom_id res chain seq x y z
N MET A 1 -7.17 4.07 -5.56
CA MET A 1 -5.75 4.44 -5.77
C MET A 1 -5.00 3.17 -6.11
N ASP A 2 -4.22 3.16 -7.18
CA ASP A 2 -3.41 2.02 -7.64
C ASP A 2 -2.07 2.52 -8.21
N ASP A 3 -1.14 1.60 -8.49
CA ASP A 3 0.24 1.87 -8.95
C ASP A 3 0.38 2.09 -10.47
N ASN A 4 -0.73 2.18 -11.21
CA ASN A 4 -0.77 2.23 -12.67
C ASN A 4 -0.13 1.02 -13.40
N ALA A 5 0.03 -0.14 -12.75
CA ALA A 5 0.50 -1.34 -13.46
C ALA A 5 -0.36 -1.65 -14.69
N SER A 6 0.24 -2.26 -15.72
CA SER A 6 -0.46 -2.53 -16.99
C SER A 6 -1.78 -3.31 -16.83
N PRO A 7 -1.93 -4.28 -15.89
CA PRO A 7 -3.22 -4.92 -15.65
C PRO A 7 -4.29 -3.95 -15.12
N HIS A 8 -3.93 -3.00 -14.26
CA HIS A 8 -4.85 -1.99 -13.71
C HIS A 8 -5.36 -0.99 -14.77
N ARG A 9 -4.65 -0.89 -15.90
CA ARG A 9 -5.00 -0.03 -17.04
C ARG A 9 -5.65 -0.78 -18.20
N ALA A 10 -5.79 -2.10 -18.10
CA ALA A 10 -6.50 -2.90 -19.07
C ALA A 10 -7.94 -2.39 -19.28
N ARG A 11 -8.45 -2.50 -20.51
CA ARG A 11 -9.80 -2.03 -20.87
C ARG A 11 -10.88 -2.66 -19.97
N LEU A 12 -10.76 -3.97 -19.71
CA LEU A 12 -11.69 -4.69 -18.85
C LEU A 12 -11.76 -4.09 -17.44
N VAL A 13 -10.59 -3.80 -16.84
CA VAL A 13 -10.52 -3.22 -15.49
C VAL A 13 -11.07 -1.80 -15.47
N ARG A 14 -10.74 -0.97 -16.46
CA ARG A 14 -11.28 0.40 -16.55
C ARG A 14 -12.80 0.41 -16.69
N SER A 15 -13.34 -0.41 -17.59
CA SER A 15 -14.80 -0.52 -17.76
C SER A 15 -15.51 -0.99 -16.50
N TYR A 16 -14.90 -1.91 -15.73
CA TYR A 16 -15.46 -2.34 -14.45
C TYR A 16 -15.44 -1.22 -13.40
N LEU A 17 -14.34 -0.49 -13.27
CA LEU A 17 -14.26 0.63 -12.33
C LEU A 17 -15.24 1.75 -12.70
N GLU A 18 -15.44 2.00 -14.00
CA GLU A 18 -16.46 2.92 -14.50
C GLU A 18 -17.88 2.46 -14.16
N SER A 19 -18.21 1.17 -14.35
CA SER A 19 -19.56 0.65 -14.01
C SER A 19 -19.85 0.67 -12.52
N GLU A 20 -18.84 0.44 -11.68
CA GLU A 20 -18.95 0.50 -10.21
C GLU A 20 -18.83 1.95 -9.67
N THR A 21 -18.66 2.95 -10.53
CA THR A 21 -18.48 4.36 -10.13
C THR A 21 -17.30 4.56 -9.17
N ILE A 22 -16.22 3.78 -9.35
CA ILE A 22 -15.02 3.86 -8.53
C ILE A 22 -14.04 4.85 -9.19
N PRO A 23 -13.80 6.03 -8.59
CA PRO A 23 -12.90 7.02 -9.18
C PRO A 23 -11.45 6.51 -9.17
N GLN A 24 -10.80 6.55 -10.33
CA GLN A 24 -9.37 6.32 -10.43
C GLN A 24 -8.60 7.60 -10.12
N MET A 25 -7.62 7.48 -9.21
CA MET A 25 -6.66 8.55 -8.94
C MET A 25 -5.40 8.31 -9.78
N ALA A 26 -4.91 9.34 -10.44
CA ALA A 26 -3.64 9.28 -11.17
C ALA A 26 -2.47 9.39 -10.19
N LEU A 27 -1.62 8.36 -10.16
CA LEU A 27 -0.33 8.40 -9.48
C LEU A 27 0.80 8.59 -10.49
N PRO A 28 1.90 9.27 -10.15
CA PRO A 28 3.09 9.24 -10.98
C PRO A 28 3.70 7.83 -11.00
N THR A 29 4.24 7.40 -12.14
CA THR A 29 4.91 6.10 -12.24
C THR A 29 6.12 6.05 -11.30
N ARG A 30 6.45 4.87 -10.76
CA ARG A 30 7.62 4.63 -9.88
C ARG A 30 7.62 5.50 -8.61
N SER A 31 6.44 5.79 -8.06
CA SER A 31 6.30 6.59 -6.83
C SER A 31 5.73 5.76 -5.67
N PRO A 32 6.44 4.73 -5.16
CA PRO A 32 5.98 3.94 -4.01
C PRO A 32 5.79 4.81 -2.76
N ASP A 33 6.62 5.84 -2.59
CA ASP A 33 6.54 6.83 -1.51
C ASP A 33 5.16 7.51 -1.41
N LEU A 34 4.46 7.59 -2.54
CA LEU A 34 3.13 8.18 -2.64
C LEU A 34 2.01 7.16 -2.51
N ASN A 35 2.29 5.88 -2.26
CA ASN A 35 1.30 4.83 -2.09
C ASN A 35 1.23 4.38 -0.61
N PRO A 36 0.21 4.80 0.17
CA PRO A 36 0.12 4.50 1.61
C PRO A 36 0.16 3.02 1.95
N ILE A 37 -0.29 2.14 1.05
CA ILE A 37 -0.33 0.70 1.29
C ILE A 37 1.08 0.10 1.41
N GLU A 38 2.09 0.70 0.80
CA GLU A 38 3.49 0.24 0.92
C GLU A 38 3.96 0.31 2.38
N HIS A 39 3.56 1.37 3.11
CA HIS A 39 3.87 1.50 4.53
C HIS A 39 3.09 0.46 5.35
N VAL A 40 1.83 0.19 5.01
CA VAL A 40 1.05 -0.87 5.68
C VAL A 40 1.69 -2.25 5.44
N TRP A 41 2.21 -2.51 4.24
CA TRP A 41 2.95 -3.75 3.94
C TRP A 41 4.26 -3.85 4.72
N ASP A 42 5.03 -2.77 4.84
CA ASP A 42 6.23 -2.74 5.67
C ASP A 42 5.90 -3.01 7.15
N MET A 43 4.84 -2.40 7.69
CA MET A 43 4.35 -2.68 9.04
C MET A 43 4.00 -4.16 9.24
N LEU A 44 3.27 -4.75 8.30
CA LEU A 44 2.91 -6.16 8.34
C LEU A 44 4.14 -7.06 8.26
N GLY A 45 5.07 -6.76 7.35
CA GLY A 45 6.32 -7.50 7.19
C GLY A 45 7.17 -7.49 8.46
N ARG A 46 7.30 -6.33 9.12
CA ARG A 46 8.00 -6.21 10.41
C ARG A 46 7.33 -7.03 11.50
N ARG A 47 5.99 -7.03 11.57
CA ARG A 47 5.24 -7.85 12.54
C ARG A 47 5.49 -9.34 12.33
N ILE A 48 5.46 -9.81 11.08
CA ILE A 48 5.78 -11.19 10.74
C ILE A 48 7.23 -11.55 11.13
N ALA A 49 8.19 -10.66 10.84
CA ALA A 49 9.60 -10.86 11.18
C ALA A 49 9.85 -10.90 12.71
N CYS A 50 9.04 -10.19 13.49
CA CYS A 50 9.14 -10.15 14.95
C CYS A 50 8.40 -11.31 15.66
N ARG A 51 7.76 -12.23 14.93
CA ARG A 51 7.09 -13.37 15.56
C ARG A 51 8.10 -14.29 16.23
N ASN A 52 7.76 -14.80 17.41
CA ASN A 52 8.58 -15.74 18.16
C ASN A 52 8.87 -17.02 17.37
N VAL A 53 7.88 -17.49 16.61
CA VAL A 53 8.00 -18.64 15.71
C VAL A 53 7.83 -18.14 14.28
N PRO A 54 8.90 -18.14 13.47
CA PRO A 54 8.80 -17.78 12.06
C PRO A 54 8.03 -18.87 11.30
N PRO A 55 7.18 -18.49 10.33
CA PRO A 55 6.50 -19.46 9.49
C PRO A 55 7.51 -20.21 8.61
N GLY A 56 7.49 -21.54 8.66
CA GLY A 56 8.36 -22.42 7.87
C GLY A 56 7.71 -22.94 6.58
N THR A 57 6.38 -22.81 6.46
CA THR A 57 5.63 -23.23 5.26
C THR A 57 4.76 -22.10 4.69
N LEU A 58 4.33 -22.25 3.44
CA LEU A 58 3.38 -21.31 2.81
C LEU A 58 2.06 -21.21 3.58
N HIS A 59 1.57 -22.34 4.11
CA HIS A 59 0.35 -22.36 4.90
C HIS A 59 0.52 -21.58 6.21
N GLU A 60 1.62 -21.80 6.92
CA GLU A 60 1.93 -21.05 8.14
C GLU A 60 2.12 -19.57 7.87
N LEU A 61 2.76 -19.20 6.75
CA LEU A 61 2.92 -17.81 6.35
C LEU A 61 1.57 -17.16 6.07
N GLN A 62 0.67 -17.84 5.35
CA GLN A 62 -0.69 -17.35 5.11
C GLN A 62 -1.45 -17.12 6.42
N GLN A 63 -1.38 -18.07 7.36
CA GLN A 63 -2.05 -17.91 8.66
C GLN A 63 -1.43 -16.77 9.48
N ALA A 64 -0.11 -16.64 9.49
CA ALA A 64 0.58 -15.56 10.17
C ALA A 64 0.19 -14.18 9.59
N LEU A 65 0.13 -14.04 8.26
CA LEU A 65 -0.29 -12.81 7.60
C LEU A 65 -1.72 -12.42 7.98
N LEU A 66 -2.66 -13.37 7.96
CA LEU A 66 -4.06 -13.11 8.35
C LEU A 66 -4.17 -12.68 9.81
N GLN A 67 -3.44 -13.34 10.71
CA GLN A 67 -3.41 -13.00 12.14
C GLN A 67 -2.84 -11.60 12.38
N GLU A 68 -1.67 -11.31 11.81
CA GLU A 68 -1.03 -10.01 12.01
C GLU A 68 -1.80 -8.87 11.35
N TRP A 69 -2.44 -9.13 10.21
CA TRP A 69 -3.34 -8.17 9.57
C TRP A 69 -4.54 -7.83 10.46
N ALA A 70 -5.20 -8.84 11.04
CA ALA A 70 -6.32 -8.63 11.95
C ALA A 70 -5.93 -7.87 13.24
N LEU A 71 -4.66 -7.96 13.64
CA LEU A 71 -4.10 -7.26 14.80
C LEU A 71 -3.49 -5.89 14.46
N LEU A 72 -3.46 -5.51 13.18
CA LEU A 72 -2.89 -4.24 12.75
C LEU A 72 -3.87 -3.12 13.18
N PRO A 73 -3.42 -2.12 13.97
CA PRO A 73 -4.32 -1.10 14.47
C PRO A 73 -4.92 -0.30 13.32
N GLN A 74 -6.25 -0.17 13.28
CA GLN A 74 -6.93 0.68 12.30
C GLN A 74 -6.38 2.11 12.31
N GLN A 75 -5.99 2.61 13.49
CA GLN A 75 -5.36 3.92 13.61
C GLN A 75 -4.08 4.05 12.79
N ALA A 76 -3.25 3.01 12.73
CA ALA A 76 -2.01 3.06 11.95
C ALA A 76 -2.30 3.11 10.43
N ILE A 77 -3.35 2.43 9.97
CA ILE A 77 -3.83 2.54 8.58
C ILE A 77 -4.35 3.96 8.32
N ASN A 78 -5.15 4.51 9.25
CA ASN A 78 -5.67 5.86 9.14
C ASN A 78 -4.54 6.90 9.11
N ASP A 79 -3.50 6.74 9.92
CA ASP A 79 -2.32 7.61 9.95
C ASP A 79 -1.52 7.53 8.65
N ALA A 80 -1.38 6.34 8.07
CA ALA A 80 -0.76 6.15 6.77
C ALA A 80 -1.52 6.92 5.67
N ILE A 81 -2.85 6.84 5.65
CA ILE A 81 -3.70 7.60 4.72
C ILE A 81 -3.59 9.10 4.99
N ALA A 82 -3.73 9.54 6.25
CA ALA A 82 -3.67 10.93 6.65
C ALA A 82 -2.30 11.58 6.39
N SER A 83 -1.24 10.78 6.21
CA SER A 83 0.08 11.27 5.85
C SER A 83 0.21 11.75 4.39
N MET A 84 -0.76 11.41 3.51
CA MET A 84 -0.67 11.70 2.08
C MET A 84 -0.39 13.16 1.71
N PRO A 85 -1.04 14.17 2.31
CA PRO A 85 -0.71 15.56 2.03
C PRO A 85 0.76 15.90 2.30
N ARG A 86 1.35 15.35 3.38
CA ARG A 86 2.78 15.53 3.69
C ARG A 86 3.68 14.81 2.70
N ARG A 87 3.33 13.58 2.29
CA ARG A 87 4.07 12.82 1.26
C ARG A 87 4.11 13.56 -0.07
N CYS A 88 2.96 14.07 -0.52
CA CYS A 88 2.86 14.90 -1.72
C CYS A 88 3.73 16.15 -1.61
N GLN A 89 3.68 16.86 -0.48
CA GLN A 89 4.51 18.05 -0.27
C GLN A 89 6.01 17.71 -0.26
N ALA A 90 6.41 16.58 0.32
CA ALA A 90 7.80 16.12 0.31
C ALA A 90 8.26 15.83 -1.13
N CYS A 91 7.45 15.14 -1.93
CA CYS A 91 7.74 14.86 -3.34
C CYS A 91 7.84 16.15 -4.17
N ILE A 92 6.93 17.11 -3.98
CA ILE A 92 6.98 18.44 -4.62
C ILE A 92 8.28 19.17 -4.25
N SER A 93 8.64 19.17 -2.96
CA SER A 93 9.86 19.81 -2.46
C SER A 93 11.12 19.15 -3.01
N ALA A 94 11.08 17.83 -3.18
CA ALA A 94 12.10 17.02 -3.83
C ALA A 94 12.03 17.11 -5.36
N ARG A 95 11.16 17.93 -5.96
CA ARG A 95 11.00 18.07 -7.42
C ARG A 95 10.73 16.75 -8.14
N GLY A 96 9.99 15.84 -7.50
CA GLY A 96 9.67 14.51 -8.03
C GLY A 96 10.75 13.45 -7.79
N TYR A 97 11.86 13.77 -7.12
CA TYR A 97 12.83 12.77 -6.65
C TYR A 97 12.32 12.02 -5.41
N HIS A 98 13.02 10.93 -5.08
CA HIS A 98 12.74 10.09 -3.91
C HIS A 98 12.66 10.89 -2.61
N THR A 99 11.77 10.43 -1.73
CA THR A 99 11.55 10.96 -0.39
C THR A 99 11.89 9.91 0.67
N HIS A 100 11.71 10.25 1.94
CA HIS A 100 11.92 9.32 3.06
C HIS A 100 10.70 8.44 3.38
N TYR A 101 9.65 8.51 2.55
CA TYR A 101 8.34 7.89 2.79
C TYR A 101 8.14 6.55 2.08
#